data_AF-A0A329RM62-F1
#
_entry.id   AF-A0A329RM62-F1
#
_cell.length_a   1.000
_cell.length_b   1.000
_cell.length_c   1.000
_cell.angle_alpha   90.00
_cell.angle_beta   90.00
_cell.angle_gamma   90.00
#
_symmetry.space_group_name_H-M   'P 1'
#
loop_
_entity.id
_entity.type
_entity.pdbx_description
1 polymer ?
#
loop_
_entity_poly.entity_id
_entity_poly.type
_entity_poly.pdbx_seq_one_letter_code
_entity_poly.pdbx_strand_id
1 'polypeptide(L)'
;MSLQRVIQLLFVCWWAQAAQSCIHDFLDHKFVIGTQTYHDSHPFIWNERKRRPRDGNEPELVTTTTASNTRNLTATSFQPIPMTPFYYNSSLSNLPDATRDIVFKAVDKAIQRIRRALQVVPVSGNLFAERVCTATLTTTPPVCHSIAENHLCLEMPIPDGHFASLRYCDKCTSNGCTADACIVSPAGTGVPNTDFLNYVRVEDTDDCRSSSTLAYASTCQQDQYDRPTFGVTNFSPKKLSTSDSAFEHQVSTALHELLHTLDFSSRFFPLMRYEDVTPRTPRDEQGNPPIFNAGTCPNGKQIDYYVEPANTTINYSTERDHVVAKLVTPRVRAFVQDHAICSTLVSTELESQDGGCIGSHCEERLFEPEYMTPVDSYHARLLRRFRLVSSQRLDLRGHALWSKERMLLRNGEVCRSGDAESDSCGPFYGMTPSTECQRCSVDATSRAVCFFEH
;
A
#
# COMPACT_ATOMS: atom_id res chain seq x y z
N MET A 1 -43.22 23.56 -32.67
CA MET A 1 -42.72 22.32 -32.02
C MET A 1 -42.63 22.60 -30.53
N SER A 2 -43.38 21.85 -29.72
CA SER A 2 -43.81 22.27 -28.38
C SER A 2 -42.74 22.19 -27.30
N LEU A 3 -42.95 23.03 -26.28
CA LEU A 3 -42.21 23.19 -25.02
C LEU A 3 -41.88 21.87 -24.28
N GLN A 4 -42.54 20.76 -24.63
CA GLN A 4 -42.29 19.42 -24.08
C GLN A 4 -40.95 18.80 -24.51
N ARG A 5 -40.38 19.17 -25.66
CA ARG A 5 -39.07 18.62 -26.09
C ARG A 5 -37.88 19.29 -25.39
N VAL A 6 -38.05 20.49 -24.84
CA VAL A 6 -36.98 21.19 -24.10
C VAL A 6 -36.87 20.63 -22.67
N ILE A 7 -37.99 20.20 -22.07
CA ILE A 7 -38.00 19.63 -20.72
C ILE A 7 -37.42 18.20 -20.70
N GLN A 8 -37.54 17.41 -21.78
CA GLN A 8 -36.91 16.08 -21.85
C GLN A 8 -35.40 16.12 -22.09
N LEU A 9 -34.84 17.19 -22.66
CA LEU A 9 -33.39 17.36 -22.81
C LEU A 9 -32.71 17.91 -21.55
N LEU A 10 -33.47 18.54 -20.65
CA LEU A 10 -32.96 19.06 -19.36
C LEU A 10 -32.98 18.02 -18.23
N PHE A 11 -33.70 16.91 -18.36
CA PHE A 11 -33.74 15.83 -17.36
C PHE A 11 -32.67 14.73 -17.56
N VAL A 12 -31.81 14.83 -18.59
CA VAL A 12 -30.78 13.80 -18.90
C VAL A 12 -29.37 14.19 -18.39
N CYS A 13 -29.15 15.42 -17.93
CA CYS A 13 -27.86 15.85 -17.35
C CYS A 13 -27.84 15.95 -15.82
N TRP A 14 -28.81 15.33 -15.14
CA TRP A 14 -28.81 15.17 -13.68
C TRP A 14 -28.42 13.74 -13.30
N TRP A 15 -27.24 13.34 -13.74
CA TRP A 15 -26.46 12.33 -13.04
C TRP A 15 -25.16 13.04 -12.71
N ALA A 16 -25.07 13.57 -11.49
CA ALA A 16 -23.78 13.80 -10.88
C ALA A 16 -22.99 12.51 -11.08
N GLN A 17 -21.91 12.57 -11.87
CA GLN A 17 -20.89 11.54 -11.79
C GLN A 17 -20.31 11.69 -10.39
N ALA A 18 -20.91 10.98 -9.43
CA ALA A 18 -20.33 10.82 -8.11
C ALA A 18 -18.90 10.33 -8.36
N ALA A 19 -17.93 11.16 -7.97
CA ALA A 19 -16.51 10.83 -8.06
C ALA A 19 -16.35 9.41 -7.46
N GLN A 20 -15.86 8.48 -8.28
CA GLN A 20 -15.64 7.12 -7.85
C GLN A 20 -14.37 7.16 -6.99
N SER A 21 -14.50 6.75 -5.73
CA SER A 21 -13.43 6.82 -4.74
C SER A 21 -12.99 5.42 -4.39
N CYS A 22 -11.70 5.21 -4.19
CA CYS A 22 -11.21 4.03 -3.51
C CYS A 22 -11.24 4.29 -2.00
N ILE A 23 -11.68 3.32 -1.21
CA ILE A 23 -11.72 3.45 0.25
C ILE A 23 -10.59 2.62 0.82
N HIS A 24 -9.60 3.28 1.42
CA HIS A 24 -8.53 2.64 2.17
C HIS A 24 -8.62 2.97 3.67
N ASP A 25 -8.71 4.25 4.03
CA ASP A 25 -8.44 4.71 5.41
C ASP A 25 -9.57 4.49 6.44
N PHE A 26 -10.71 3.94 6.02
CA PHE A 26 -11.85 3.64 6.90
C PHE A 26 -11.90 2.17 7.35
N LEU A 27 -10.98 1.32 6.90
CA LEU A 27 -10.96 -0.10 7.29
C LEU A 27 -10.29 -0.29 8.66
N ASP A 28 -10.82 -1.19 9.50
CA ASP A 28 -10.11 -1.60 10.72
C ASP A 28 -8.90 -2.48 10.34
N HIS A 29 -7.77 -1.83 10.14
CA HIS A 29 -6.53 -2.48 9.74
C HIS A 29 -5.80 -3.19 10.89
N LYS A 30 -6.36 -3.34 12.10
CA LYS A 30 -5.66 -4.01 13.22
C LYS A 30 -5.08 -5.36 12.78
N PHE A 31 -3.75 -5.44 12.80
CA PHE A 31 -3.05 -6.63 12.34
C PHE A 31 -2.99 -7.66 13.46
N VAL A 32 -2.95 -8.90 13.02
CA VAL A 32 -2.16 -9.90 13.70
C VAL A 32 -0.74 -9.67 13.19
N ILE A 33 0.17 -9.23 14.06
CA ILE A 33 1.59 -9.18 13.73
C ILE A 33 2.06 -10.64 13.67
N GLY A 34 1.76 -11.31 12.57
CA GLY A 34 2.45 -12.53 12.22
C GLY A 34 3.84 -12.12 11.79
N THR A 35 4.88 -12.50 12.52
CA THR A 35 6.25 -12.33 12.06
C THR A 35 6.64 -13.57 11.27
N GLN A 36 6.32 -13.59 9.97
CA GLN A 36 6.98 -14.51 9.05
C GLN A 36 8.49 -14.31 9.25
N THR A 37 9.13 -15.29 9.88
CA THR A 37 10.53 -15.17 10.29
C THR A 37 11.36 -15.97 9.30
N TYR A 38 12.15 -15.27 8.50
CA TYR A 38 13.11 -15.90 7.61
C TYR A 38 14.23 -16.57 8.39
N HIS A 39 14.71 -17.69 7.85
CA HIS A 39 15.84 -18.43 8.39
C HIS A 39 17.13 -17.59 8.41
N ASP A 40 18.03 -17.85 9.36
CA ASP A 40 19.30 -17.15 9.60
C ASP A 40 20.24 -16.98 8.39
N SER A 41 20.05 -17.78 7.35
CA SER A 41 20.76 -17.69 6.07
C SER A 41 20.26 -16.55 5.18
N HIS A 42 19.16 -15.90 5.56
CA HIS A 42 18.59 -14.78 4.81
C HIS A 42 19.59 -13.62 4.78
N PRO A 43 19.90 -13.03 3.61
CA PRO A 43 20.95 -12.01 3.46
C PRO A 43 20.85 -10.83 4.45
N PHE A 44 19.65 -10.46 4.91
CA PHE A 44 19.42 -9.42 5.91
C PHE A 44 19.97 -9.76 7.30
N ILE A 45 19.86 -11.01 7.74
CA ILE A 45 20.26 -11.45 9.09
C ILE A 45 21.78 -11.42 9.27
N TRP A 46 22.52 -11.69 8.19
CA TRP A 46 23.99 -11.66 8.22
C TRP A 46 24.55 -10.27 8.59
N ASN A 47 23.89 -9.19 8.17
CA ASN A 47 24.34 -7.83 8.44
C ASN A 47 23.95 -7.32 9.83
N GLU A 48 22.82 -7.77 10.40
CA GLU A 48 22.46 -7.48 11.79
C GLU A 48 23.41 -8.16 12.79
N ARG A 49 23.87 -9.40 12.52
CA ARG A 49 24.83 -10.12 13.38
C ARG A 49 26.16 -9.39 13.58
N LYS A 50 26.63 -8.61 12.60
CA LYS A 50 27.87 -7.82 12.75
C LYS A 50 27.71 -6.60 13.67
N ARG A 51 26.49 -6.22 14.02
CA ARG A 51 26.18 -5.01 14.79
C ARG A 51 25.85 -5.28 16.27
N ARG A 52 25.56 -6.52 16.66
CA ARG A 52 25.42 -6.89 18.08
C ARG A 52 26.82 -6.98 18.71
N PRO A 53 27.13 -6.26 19.80
CA PRO A 53 28.30 -6.55 20.62
C PRO A 53 28.22 -8.01 21.05
N ARG A 54 29.33 -8.73 20.85
CA ARG A 54 29.46 -10.14 21.19
C ARG A 54 29.42 -10.26 22.72
N ASP A 55 28.27 -10.60 23.29
CA ASP A 55 28.22 -11.07 24.68
C ASP A 55 29.06 -12.36 24.76
N GLY A 56 29.96 -12.37 25.74
CA GLY A 56 31.11 -13.24 25.78
C GLY A 56 30.83 -14.72 26.06
N ASN A 57 31.85 -15.52 25.73
CA ASN A 57 32.12 -16.90 26.14
C ASN A 57 31.49 -18.05 25.35
N GLU A 58 31.95 -18.25 24.10
CA GLU A 58 32.34 -19.60 23.61
C GLU A 58 33.46 -19.48 22.55
N PRO A 59 34.52 -20.31 22.61
CA PRO A 59 35.58 -20.29 21.61
C PRO A 59 35.27 -21.29 20.49
N GLU A 60 34.71 -20.83 19.38
CA GLU A 60 34.69 -21.62 18.14
C GLU A 60 35.89 -21.25 17.25
N LEU A 61 36.69 -22.27 16.98
CA LEU A 61 37.91 -22.30 16.20
C LEU A 61 37.62 -21.91 14.74
N VAL A 62 37.75 -20.63 14.39
CA VAL A 62 37.78 -20.19 13.00
C VAL A 62 39.17 -19.68 12.68
N THR A 63 39.95 -20.51 12.00
CA THR A 63 41.21 -20.16 11.38
C THR A 63 41.03 -18.95 10.46
N THR A 64 41.79 -17.90 10.76
CA THR A 64 41.98 -16.64 10.05
C THR A 64 42.13 -16.79 8.53
N THR A 65 41.44 -15.95 7.77
CA THR A 65 42.12 -14.96 6.90
C THR A 65 41.35 -13.65 6.86
N THR A 66 42.11 -12.59 7.08
CA THR A 66 41.73 -11.20 7.27
C THR A 66 41.27 -10.59 5.95
N ALA A 67 40.00 -10.21 5.87
CA ALA A 67 39.53 -9.14 4.98
C ALA A 67 38.24 -8.54 5.56
N SER A 68 38.32 -7.28 5.96
CA SER A 68 37.20 -6.42 6.31
C SER A 68 36.19 -6.37 5.16
N ASN A 69 35.23 -7.28 5.17
CA ASN A 69 34.14 -7.36 4.20
C ASN A 69 32.82 -7.10 4.92
N THR A 70 32.48 -5.82 5.13
CA THR A 70 31.07 -5.39 5.08
C THR A 70 30.58 -5.66 3.66
N ARG A 71 30.12 -6.89 3.39
CA ARG A 71 29.41 -7.20 2.15
C ARG A 71 28.07 -6.47 2.23
N ASN A 72 28.02 -5.28 1.65
CA ASN A 72 26.77 -4.68 1.18
C ASN A 72 25.98 -5.78 0.47
N LEU A 73 24.69 -5.90 0.76
CA LEU A 73 23.78 -6.78 0.01
C LEU A 73 23.99 -6.49 -1.47
N THR A 74 24.53 -7.45 -2.20
CA THR A 74 24.91 -7.22 -3.58
C THR A 74 23.64 -7.19 -4.42
N ALA A 75 23.61 -6.32 -5.42
CA ALA A 75 22.64 -6.26 -6.53
C ALA A 75 22.04 -7.62 -6.95
N THR A 76 22.83 -8.68 -6.91
CA THR A 76 22.46 -10.05 -7.32
C THR A 76 21.44 -10.76 -6.43
N SER A 77 21.19 -10.31 -5.19
CA SER A 77 20.21 -10.95 -4.28
C SER A 77 18.76 -10.54 -4.55
N PHE A 78 18.54 -9.54 -5.40
CA PHE A 78 17.23 -8.95 -5.65
C PHE A 78 16.62 -9.45 -6.94
N GLN A 79 15.35 -9.86 -6.87
CA GLN A 79 14.60 -10.45 -7.97
C GLN A 79 13.22 -9.80 -8.07
N PRO A 80 12.64 -9.69 -9.28
CA PRO A 80 11.27 -9.19 -9.45
C PRO A 80 10.30 -9.86 -8.49
N ILE A 81 9.51 -9.11 -7.73
CA ILE A 81 8.61 -9.67 -6.70
C ILE A 81 7.68 -10.73 -7.32
N PRO A 82 7.68 -11.98 -6.85
CA PRO A 82 6.62 -12.90 -7.17
C PRO A 82 5.39 -12.63 -6.31
N MET A 83 4.34 -12.12 -6.95
CA MET A 83 3.02 -11.94 -6.34
C MET A 83 2.07 -13.01 -6.85
N THR A 84 1.33 -13.64 -5.93
CA THR A 84 0.37 -14.69 -6.26
C THR A 84 -1.03 -14.24 -5.85
N PRO A 85 -1.98 -14.08 -6.80
CA PRO A 85 -3.37 -13.85 -6.46
C PRO A 85 -4.03 -15.17 -6.06
N PHE A 86 -4.76 -15.17 -4.95
CA PHE A 86 -5.66 -16.25 -4.54
C PHE A 86 -7.09 -15.79 -4.73
N TYR A 87 -7.82 -16.40 -5.67
CA TYR A 87 -9.19 -16.02 -5.97
C TYR A 87 -10.18 -16.76 -5.06
N TYR A 88 -10.94 -16.01 -4.26
CA TYR A 88 -11.92 -16.58 -3.34
C TYR A 88 -13.16 -17.07 -4.10
N ASN A 89 -13.20 -18.38 -4.36
CA ASN A 89 -14.21 -18.96 -5.26
C ASN A 89 -15.65 -18.69 -4.79
N SER A 90 -15.91 -18.67 -3.48
CA SER A 90 -17.27 -18.45 -2.93
C SER A 90 -17.86 -17.09 -3.30
N SER A 91 -17.02 -16.05 -3.49
CA SER A 91 -17.49 -14.75 -3.95
C SER A 91 -17.48 -14.66 -5.48
N LEU A 92 -16.41 -15.13 -6.12
CA LEU A 92 -16.23 -15.04 -7.57
C LEU A 92 -17.21 -15.91 -8.37
N SER A 93 -17.69 -17.04 -7.83
CA SER A 93 -18.69 -17.88 -8.49
C SER A 93 -20.06 -17.21 -8.63
N ASN A 94 -20.30 -16.12 -7.89
CA ASN A 94 -21.56 -15.37 -7.97
C ASN A 94 -21.60 -14.38 -9.13
N LEU A 95 -20.46 -14.16 -9.80
CA LEU A 95 -20.37 -13.30 -10.97
C LEU A 95 -20.67 -14.07 -12.27
N PRO A 96 -21.26 -13.42 -13.28
CA PRO A 96 -21.26 -13.94 -14.65
C PRO A 96 -19.83 -14.22 -15.13
N ASP A 97 -19.66 -15.26 -15.95
CA ASP A 97 -18.34 -15.68 -16.46
C ASP A 97 -17.55 -14.53 -17.09
N ALA A 98 -18.19 -13.74 -17.94
CA ALA A 98 -17.55 -12.60 -18.59
C ALA A 98 -17.05 -11.55 -17.59
N THR A 99 -17.81 -11.26 -16.53
CA THR A 99 -17.43 -10.30 -15.48
C THR A 99 -16.30 -10.85 -14.62
N ARG A 100 -16.36 -12.15 -14.27
CA ARG A 100 -15.28 -12.83 -13.55
C ARG A 100 -13.96 -12.81 -14.33
N ASP A 101 -14.04 -13.00 -15.64
CA ASP A 101 -12.87 -12.97 -16.53
C ASP A 101 -12.20 -11.58 -16.58
N ILE A 102 -12.99 -10.50 -16.42
CA ILE A 102 -12.46 -9.14 -16.28
C ILE A 102 -11.64 -8.99 -15.00
N VAL A 103 -12.12 -9.50 -13.86
CA VAL A 103 -11.38 -9.44 -12.58
C VAL A 103 -10.03 -10.15 -12.72
N PHE A 104 -10.01 -11.37 -13.28
CA PHE A 104 -8.77 -12.12 -13.50
C PHE A 104 -7.78 -11.36 -14.38
N LYS A 105 -8.25 -10.81 -15.51
CA LYS A 105 -7.41 -10.04 -16.44
C LYS A 105 -6.90 -8.73 -15.83
N ALA A 106 -7.73 -8.04 -15.05
CA ALA A 106 -7.37 -6.77 -14.42
C ALA A 106 -6.28 -6.98 -13.35
N VAL A 107 -6.48 -7.95 -12.45
CA VAL A 107 -5.52 -8.31 -11.41
C VAL A 107 -4.21 -8.81 -12.01
N ASP A 108 -4.24 -9.68 -13.02
CA ASP A 108 -3.02 -10.17 -13.68
C ASP A 108 -2.22 -9.01 -14.31
N LYS A 109 -2.88 -8.09 -15.01
CA LYS A 109 -2.20 -6.90 -15.56
C LYS A 109 -1.64 -5.99 -14.48
N ALA A 110 -2.36 -5.76 -13.39
CA ALA A 110 -1.89 -4.95 -12.28
C ALA A 110 -0.65 -5.58 -11.63
N ILE A 111 -0.70 -6.88 -11.33
CA ILE A 111 0.46 -7.64 -10.84
C ILE A 111 1.62 -7.52 -11.81
N GLN A 112 1.44 -7.73 -13.12
CA GLN A 112 2.52 -7.58 -14.09
C GLN A 112 3.16 -6.19 -14.08
N ARG A 113 2.38 -5.12 -13.87
CA ARG A 113 2.92 -3.76 -13.72
C ARG A 113 3.78 -3.64 -12.46
N ILE A 114 3.30 -4.17 -11.34
CA ILE A 114 4.03 -4.18 -10.06
C ILE A 114 5.32 -5.00 -10.16
N ARG A 115 5.27 -6.21 -10.71
CA ARG A 115 6.44 -7.10 -10.86
C ARG A 115 7.56 -6.50 -11.71
N ARG A 116 7.22 -5.67 -12.70
CA ARG A 116 8.21 -4.93 -13.51
C ARG A 116 8.85 -3.78 -12.74
N ALA A 117 8.18 -3.30 -11.71
CA ALA A 117 8.56 -2.13 -10.95
C ALA A 117 9.19 -2.47 -9.59
N LEU A 118 8.95 -3.66 -9.04
CA LEU A 118 9.43 -4.12 -7.73
C LEU A 118 10.39 -5.29 -7.81
N GLN A 119 11.49 -5.20 -7.04
CA GLN A 119 12.38 -6.32 -6.74
C GLN A 119 12.51 -6.59 -5.24
N VAL A 120 12.48 -7.83 -4.79
CA VAL A 120 12.62 -8.18 -3.37
C VAL A 120 13.82 -9.09 -3.19
N VAL A 121 14.33 -9.24 -1.95
CA VAL A 121 15.00 -10.51 -1.63
C VAL A 121 13.90 -11.54 -1.47
N PRO A 122 13.92 -12.63 -2.26
CA PRO A 122 12.86 -13.62 -2.20
C PRO A 122 12.76 -14.30 -0.83
N VAL A 123 11.52 -14.61 -0.44
CA VAL A 123 11.21 -15.52 0.66
C VAL A 123 11.97 -16.84 0.45
N SER A 124 12.56 -17.38 1.52
CA SER A 124 13.20 -18.68 1.48
C SER A 124 12.15 -19.79 1.65
N GLY A 125 11.93 -20.59 0.61
CA GLY A 125 10.96 -21.67 0.62
C GLY A 125 9.55 -21.21 0.28
N ASN A 126 8.54 -21.91 0.79
CA ASN A 126 7.14 -21.55 0.60
C ASN A 126 6.74 -20.43 1.58
N LEU A 127 5.87 -19.54 1.14
CA LEU A 127 5.29 -18.50 1.99
C LEU A 127 4.18 -19.09 2.85
N PHE A 128 4.21 -18.84 4.16
CA PHE A 128 3.21 -19.32 5.10
C PHE A 128 2.50 -18.16 5.79
N ALA A 129 1.19 -18.28 5.95
CA ALA A 129 0.42 -17.41 6.82
C ALA A 129 0.66 -17.82 8.28
N GLU A 130 0.62 -16.83 9.17
CA GLU A 130 0.73 -17.06 10.62
C GLU A 130 -0.63 -17.21 11.29
N ARG A 131 -0.66 -18.11 12.28
CA ARG A 131 -1.86 -18.32 13.11
C ARG A 131 -1.96 -17.27 14.22
N VAL A 132 -3.18 -16.83 14.50
CA VAL A 132 -3.41 -15.79 15.51
C VAL A 132 -3.33 -16.42 16.89
N CYS A 133 -2.31 -16.03 17.66
CA CYS A 133 -2.24 -16.38 19.06
C CYS A 133 -3.15 -15.44 19.88
N THR A 134 -4.19 -15.97 20.50
CA THR A 134 -5.18 -15.16 21.25
C THR A 134 -4.75 -14.88 22.68
N ALA A 135 -3.86 -15.69 23.24
CA ALA A 135 -3.27 -15.47 24.55
C ALA A 135 -1.86 -16.07 24.60
N THR A 136 -0.95 -15.42 25.33
CA THR A 136 0.42 -15.89 25.54
C THR A 136 0.66 -16.22 27.00
N LEU A 137 1.46 -17.25 27.25
CA LEU A 137 1.97 -17.57 28.58
C LEU A 137 3.19 -16.70 28.87
N THR A 138 3.28 -16.17 30.09
CA THR A 138 4.40 -15.36 30.60
C THR A 138 5.63 -16.21 30.87
N THR A 139 6.25 -16.69 29.79
CA THR A 139 7.50 -17.45 29.78
C THR A 139 8.58 -16.66 29.06
N THR A 140 9.83 -17.09 29.18
CA THR A 140 10.94 -16.51 28.42
C THR A 140 11.59 -17.60 27.55
N PRO A 141 11.40 -17.58 26.21
CA PRO A 141 10.53 -16.69 25.43
C PRO A 141 9.03 -16.96 25.67
N PRO A 142 8.11 -16.02 25.36
CA PRO A 142 6.67 -16.23 25.47
C PRO A 142 6.20 -17.39 24.60
N VAL A 143 5.26 -18.19 25.10
CA VAL A 143 4.70 -19.34 24.38
C VAL A 143 3.20 -19.11 24.16
N CYS A 144 2.70 -19.46 22.98
CA CYS A 144 1.28 -19.31 22.69
C CYS A 144 0.44 -20.24 23.58
N HIS A 145 -0.60 -19.70 24.21
CA HIS A 145 -1.55 -20.46 25.03
C HIS A 145 -2.69 -21.03 24.20
N SER A 146 -3.30 -20.18 23.38
CA SER A 146 -4.49 -20.51 22.59
C SER A 146 -4.42 -19.84 21.21
N ILE A 147 -4.99 -20.51 20.22
CA ILE A 147 -5.09 -20.03 18.84
C ILE A 147 -6.52 -19.59 18.55
N ALA A 148 -6.71 -18.60 17.67
CA ALA A 148 -8.04 -18.22 17.22
C ALA A 148 -8.73 -19.37 16.47
N GLU A 149 -10.05 -19.52 16.64
CA GLU A 149 -10.82 -20.50 15.87
C GLU A 149 -10.85 -20.11 14.38
N ASN A 150 -11.08 -18.83 14.09
CA ASN A 150 -11.14 -18.28 12.75
C ASN A 150 -9.93 -17.39 12.48
N HIS A 151 -9.24 -17.66 11.37
CA HIS A 151 -8.10 -16.88 10.93
C HIS A 151 -8.48 -16.07 9.71
N LEU A 152 -8.65 -14.78 9.90
CA LEU A 152 -9.11 -13.88 8.85
C LEU A 152 -7.99 -12.94 8.41
N CYS A 153 -8.00 -12.61 7.13
CA CYS A 153 -7.29 -11.49 6.53
C CYS A 153 -8.33 -10.42 6.21
N LEU A 154 -8.53 -9.47 7.14
CA LEU A 154 -9.72 -8.63 7.24
C LEU A 154 -10.99 -9.50 7.35
N GLU A 155 -11.77 -9.65 6.28
CA GLU A 155 -12.96 -10.49 6.24
C GLU A 155 -12.70 -11.84 5.52
N MET A 156 -11.53 -12.03 4.89
CA MET A 156 -11.20 -13.22 4.11
C MET A 156 -10.74 -14.37 5.00
N PRO A 157 -11.42 -15.54 5.02
CA PRO A 157 -10.94 -16.73 5.70
C PRO A 157 -9.68 -17.30 5.04
N ILE A 158 -8.55 -17.27 5.74
CA ILE A 158 -7.28 -17.80 5.21
C ILE A 158 -7.39 -19.34 5.07
N PRO A 159 -7.10 -19.92 3.90
CA PRO A 159 -7.13 -21.37 3.70
C PRO A 159 -6.14 -22.12 4.60
N ASP A 160 -6.54 -23.28 5.13
CA ASP A 160 -5.71 -24.11 6.01
C ASP A 160 -4.35 -24.47 5.39
N GLY A 161 -4.33 -24.71 4.08
CA GLY A 161 -3.11 -25.04 3.33
C GLY A 161 -2.05 -23.93 3.33
N HIS A 162 -2.42 -22.70 3.68
CA HIS A 162 -1.49 -21.57 3.72
C HIS A 162 -0.76 -21.44 5.06
N PHE A 163 -1.22 -22.07 6.15
CA PHE A 163 -0.60 -21.92 7.46
C PHE A 163 0.61 -22.83 7.66
N ALA A 164 1.61 -22.33 8.39
CA ALA A 164 2.59 -23.20 9.04
C ALA A 164 1.96 -23.85 10.29
N SER A 165 2.63 -24.87 10.83
CA SER A 165 2.28 -25.35 12.17
C SER A 165 2.68 -24.33 13.23
N LEU A 166 1.83 -24.19 14.25
CA LEU A 166 2.08 -23.40 15.44
C LEU A 166 2.02 -24.32 16.66
N ARG A 167 3.06 -24.28 17.50
CA ARG A 167 3.06 -24.94 18.81
C ARG A 167 2.42 -24.03 19.84
N TYR A 168 1.41 -24.53 20.54
CA TYR A 168 0.74 -23.83 21.64
C TYR A 168 0.51 -24.78 22.82
N CYS A 169 0.48 -24.24 24.02
CA CYS A 169 0.45 -25.02 25.26
C CYS A 169 -0.63 -24.48 26.19
N ASP A 170 -1.52 -25.36 26.66
CA ASP A 170 -2.54 -24.98 27.65
C ASP A 170 -1.88 -24.57 28.99
N LYS A 171 -0.79 -25.23 29.37
CA LYS A 171 -0.04 -24.96 30.58
C LYS A 171 1.46 -25.02 30.36
N CYS A 172 2.19 -24.39 31.26
CA CYS A 172 3.64 -24.33 31.23
C CYS A 172 4.23 -24.53 32.63
N THR A 173 5.02 -25.58 32.81
CA THR A 173 5.68 -25.94 34.08
C THR A 173 7.20 -25.81 34.00
N SER A 174 7.76 -25.57 32.81
CA SER A 174 9.18 -25.29 32.59
C SER A 174 9.41 -24.07 31.70
N ASN A 175 10.63 -23.51 31.69
CA ASN A 175 10.98 -22.45 30.75
C ASN A 175 10.74 -22.90 29.30
N GLY A 176 9.96 -22.11 28.55
CA GLY A 176 9.56 -22.42 27.17
C GLY A 176 8.60 -23.60 27.01
N CYS A 177 8.04 -24.11 28.12
CA CYS A 177 7.10 -25.23 28.19
C CYS A 177 7.67 -26.51 27.57
N THR A 178 8.98 -26.69 27.67
CA THR A 178 9.74 -27.80 27.07
C THR A 178 9.38 -29.16 27.67
N ALA A 179 8.90 -29.19 28.92
CA ALA A 179 8.48 -30.40 29.61
C ALA A 179 6.97 -30.65 29.52
N ASP A 180 6.21 -29.72 28.93
CA ASP A 180 4.75 -29.78 28.87
C ASP A 180 4.26 -30.40 27.56
N ALA A 181 3.12 -31.09 27.64
CA ALA A 181 2.44 -31.62 26.48
C ALA A 181 1.74 -30.50 25.71
N CYS A 182 2.51 -29.85 24.83
CA CYS A 182 2.00 -28.82 23.92
C CYS A 182 1.38 -29.44 22.68
N ILE A 183 0.40 -28.75 22.09
CA ILE A 183 -0.25 -29.14 20.85
C ILE A 183 0.45 -28.43 19.70
N VAL A 184 0.59 -29.12 18.57
CA VAL A 184 1.09 -28.56 17.32
C VAL A 184 -0.06 -28.52 16.33
N SER A 185 -0.43 -27.33 15.87
CA SER A 185 -1.49 -27.20 14.86
C SER A 185 -1.08 -27.89 13.55
N PRO A 186 -2.04 -28.36 12.74
CA PRO A 186 -1.75 -28.89 11.41
C PRO A 186 -0.97 -27.87 10.56
N ALA A 187 0.07 -28.35 9.89
CA ALA A 187 0.82 -27.59 8.89
C ALA A 187 0.20 -27.79 7.51
N GLY A 188 -0.02 -26.68 6.81
CA GLY A 188 -0.30 -26.66 5.37
C GLY A 188 0.98 -26.80 4.55
N THR A 189 0.84 -26.72 3.23
CA THR A 189 1.99 -26.74 2.31
C THR A 189 2.65 -25.37 2.16
N GLY A 190 1.95 -24.30 2.55
CA GLY A 190 2.34 -22.93 2.18
C GLY A 190 2.19 -22.69 0.69
N VAL A 191 2.51 -21.48 0.26
CA VAL A 191 2.38 -21.03 -1.14
C VAL A 191 3.77 -20.97 -1.78
N PRO A 192 4.06 -21.81 -2.79
CA PRO A 192 5.38 -21.86 -3.40
C PRO A 192 5.64 -20.62 -4.26
N ASN A 193 6.93 -20.30 -4.47
CA ASN A 193 7.39 -19.23 -5.39
C ASN A 193 6.63 -17.91 -5.18
N THR A 194 6.33 -17.57 -3.94
CA THR A 194 5.49 -16.43 -3.59
C THR A 194 6.17 -15.62 -2.51
N ASP A 195 6.19 -14.33 -2.75
CA ASP A 195 6.82 -13.32 -1.90
C ASP A 195 5.79 -12.37 -1.30
N PHE A 196 4.61 -12.32 -1.93
CA PHE A 196 3.42 -11.63 -1.46
C PHE A 196 2.18 -12.33 -2.02
N LEU A 197 1.24 -12.66 -1.15
CA LEU A 197 -0.05 -13.23 -1.56
C LEU A 197 -1.17 -12.21 -1.37
N ASN A 198 -1.96 -12.00 -2.42
CA ASN A 198 -3.16 -11.18 -2.36
C ASN A 198 -4.40 -12.07 -2.49
N TYR A 199 -5.28 -12.04 -1.49
CA TYR A 199 -6.59 -12.65 -1.58
C TYR A 199 -7.54 -11.73 -2.34
N VAL A 200 -8.07 -12.22 -3.46
CA VAL A 200 -8.98 -11.46 -4.32
C VAL A 200 -10.41 -11.91 -4.07
N ARG A 201 -11.26 -10.96 -3.67
CA ARG A 201 -12.69 -11.13 -3.38
C ARG A 201 -13.53 -10.22 -4.27
N VAL A 202 -14.80 -10.60 -4.40
CA VAL A 202 -15.83 -9.78 -5.07
C VAL A 202 -17.15 -9.91 -4.30
N GLU A 203 -17.24 -9.22 -3.16
CA GLU A 203 -18.40 -9.24 -2.29
C GLU A 203 -19.06 -7.86 -2.21
N ASP A 204 -20.40 -7.83 -2.13
CA ASP A 204 -21.21 -6.61 -1.98
C ASP A 204 -21.32 -6.25 -0.49
N THR A 205 -20.18 -5.87 0.10
CA THR A 205 -20.06 -5.45 1.51
C THR A 205 -20.68 -4.09 1.76
N ASP A 206 -20.74 -3.66 3.02
CA ASP A 206 -21.25 -2.32 3.36
C ASP A 206 -20.40 -1.21 2.75
N ASP A 207 -19.08 -1.40 2.67
CA ASP A 207 -18.17 -0.47 1.98
C ASP A 207 -18.51 -0.36 0.49
N CYS A 208 -18.82 -1.48 -0.17
CA CYS A 208 -19.25 -1.51 -1.57
C CYS A 208 -20.65 -0.87 -1.81
N ARG A 209 -21.50 -0.81 -0.78
CA ARG A 209 -22.84 -0.22 -0.86
C ARG A 209 -22.81 1.30 -0.79
N SER A 210 -21.71 1.90 -0.34
CA SER A 210 -21.47 3.32 -0.56
C SER A 210 -21.45 3.61 -2.07
N SER A 211 -22.02 4.73 -2.51
CA SER A 211 -22.26 4.97 -3.94
C SER A 211 -20.99 5.13 -4.78
N SER A 212 -19.81 5.33 -4.17
CA SER A 212 -18.56 5.66 -4.86
C SER A 212 -17.50 4.55 -4.86
N THR A 213 -17.57 3.55 -3.97
CA THR A 213 -16.48 2.58 -3.78
C THR A 213 -16.33 1.57 -4.90
N LEU A 214 -15.19 1.62 -5.61
CA LEU A 214 -14.85 0.67 -6.68
C LEU A 214 -14.29 -0.65 -6.17
N ALA A 215 -13.39 -0.52 -5.21
CA ALA A 215 -12.72 -1.60 -4.52
C ALA A 215 -12.16 -1.06 -3.20
N TYR A 216 -11.69 -1.96 -2.37
CA TYR A 216 -10.92 -1.64 -1.18
C TYR A 216 -9.92 -2.74 -0.92
N ALA A 217 -8.88 -2.42 -0.16
CA ALA A 217 -7.82 -3.34 0.13
C ALA A 217 -7.14 -3.06 1.46
N SER A 218 -6.51 -4.09 2.01
CA SER A 218 -5.70 -3.99 3.21
C SER A 218 -4.62 -5.05 3.19
N THR A 219 -3.48 -4.74 3.81
CA THR A 219 -2.53 -5.76 4.25
C THR A 219 -3.11 -6.50 5.46
N CYS A 220 -2.66 -7.72 5.71
CA CYS A 220 -3.09 -8.54 6.84
C CYS A 220 -1.92 -9.10 7.64
N GLN A 221 -0.81 -9.42 6.97
CA GLN A 221 0.40 -9.92 7.61
C GLN A 221 1.64 -9.32 6.96
N GLN A 222 2.70 -9.27 7.74
CA GLN A 222 4.01 -8.77 7.36
C GLN A 222 5.10 -9.75 7.81
N ASP A 223 6.36 -9.46 7.53
CA ASP A 223 7.50 -10.24 8.03
C ASP A 223 8.20 -9.51 9.18
N GLN A 224 9.28 -10.11 9.70
CA GLN A 224 10.07 -9.54 10.80
C GLN A 224 10.80 -8.22 10.44
N TYR A 225 10.78 -7.82 9.17
CA TYR A 225 11.34 -6.58 8.64
C TYR A 225 10.26 -5.59 8.17
N ASP A 226 9.04 -5.74 8.69
CA ASP A 226 7.87 -4.91 8.38
C ASP A 226 7.42 -5.00 6.91
N ARG A 227 7.87 -6.03 6.18
CA ARG A 227 7.48 -6.20 4.79
C ARG A 227 6.13 -6.91 4.70
N PRO A 228 5.15 -6.36 3.97
CA PRO A 228 3.90 -7.04 3.66
C PRO A 228 4.14 -8.41 3.03
N THR A 229 3.42 -9.42 3.52
CA THR A 229 3.47 -10.81 3.01
C THR A 229 2.09 -11.30 2.57
N PHE A 230 1.03 -10.85 3.23
CA PHE A 230 -0.36 -11.17 2.87
C PHE A 230 -1.22 -9.93 2.87
N GLY A 231 -2.07 -9.78 1.85
CA GLY A 231 -3.12 -8.77 1.80
C GLY A 231 -4.39 -9.30 1.18
N VAL A 232 -5.44 -8.49 1.21
CA VAL A 232 -6.74 -8.77 0.63
C VAL A 232 -7.20 -7.57 -0.19
N THR A 233 -7.86 -7.85 -1.30
CA THR A 233 -8.50 -6.86 -2.16
C THR A 233 -9.91 -7.35 -2.48
N ASN A 234 -10.91 -6.50 -2.24
CA ASN A 234 -12.30 -6.76 -2.60
C ASN A 234 -12.76 -5.78 -3.67
N PHE A 235 -13.27 -6.30 -4.78
CA PHE A 235 -13.88 -5.48 -5.84
C PHE A 235 -15.40 -5.40 -5.65
N SER A 236 -15.96 -4.19 -5.71
CA SER A 236 -17.40 -3.98 -5.64
C SER A 236 -18.09 -4.59 -6.86
N PRO A 237 -18.94 -5.62 -6.72
CA PRO A 237 -19.48 -6.37 -7.87
C PRO A 237 -20.32 -5.49 -8.81
N LYS A 238 -21.02 -4.50 -8.27
CA LYS A 238 -21.86 -3.55 -9.04
C LYS A 238 -21.06 -2.52 -9.84
N LYS A 239 -19.75 -2.42 -9.63
CA LYS A 239 -18.85 -1.47 -10.29
C LYS A 239 -18.04 -2.10 -11.43
N LEU A 240 -18.10 -3.43 -11.55
CA LEU A 240 -17.42 -4.15 -12.61
C LEU A 240 -18.16 -3.98 -13.94
N SER A 241 -17.38 -3.87 -15.03
CA SER A 241 -17.91 -3.70 -16.38
C SER A 241 -17.17 -4.58 -17.37
N THR A 242 -17.92 -5.24 -18.24
CA THR A 242 -17.39 -6.03 -19.36
C THR A 242 -17.09 -5.20 -20.61
N SER A 243 -17.30 -3.88 -20.55
CA SER A 243 -16.98 -2.99 -21.66
C SER A 243 -15.46 -2.80 -21.81
N ASP A 244 -14.95 -2.94 -23.03
CA ASP A 244 -13.54 -2.72 -23.34
C ASP A 244 -13.04 -1.33 -22.92
N SER A 245 -13.89 -0.30 -23.00
CA SER A 245 -13.54 1.07 -22.62
C SER A 245 -13.34 1.25 -21.10
N ALA A 246 -13.89 0.35 -20.29
CA ALA A 246 -13.76 0.34 -18.84
C ALA A 246 -12.61 -0.56 -18.35
N PHE A 247 -12.00 -1.35 -19.23
CA PHE A 247 -11.03 -2.37 -18.82
C PHE A 247 -9.77 -1.76 -18.20
N GLU A 248 -9.17 -0.74 -18.82
CA GLU A 248 -7.96 -0.09 -18.27
C GLU A 248 -8.23 0.67 -16.96
N HIS A 249 -9.45 1.15 -16.75
CA HIS A 249 -9.86 1.73 -15.47
C HIS A 249 -9.89 0.67 -14.38
N GLN A 250 -10.47 -0.51 -14.66
CA GLN A 250 -10.45 -1.62 -13.71
C GLN A 250 -9.02 -2.15 -13.44
N VAL A 251 -8.10 -2.06 -14.41
CA VAL A 251 -6.66 -2.32 -14.18
C VAL A 251 -6.06 -1.24 -13.27
N SER A 252 -6.43 0.03 -13.45
CA SER A 252 -6.01 1.17 -12.60
C SER A 252 -6.45 0.94 -11.15
N THR A 253 -7.73 0.66 -10.94
CA THR A 253 -8.30 0.34 -9.63
C THR A 253 -7.59 -0.87 -9.01
N ALA A 254 -7.42 -1.97 -9.75
CA ALA A 254 -6.71 -3.15 -9.23
C ALA A 254 -5.25 -2.83 -8.87
N LEU A 255 -4.57 -1.98 -9.65
CA LEU A 255 -3.22 -1.54 -9.34
C LEU A 255 -3.20 -0.71 -8.06
N HIS A 256 -4.06 0.31 -7.95
CA HIS A 256 -4.21 1.16 -6.75
C HIS A 256 -4.38 0.32 -5.47
N GLU A 257 -5.35 -0.60 -5.48
CA GLU A 257 -5.62 -1.45 -4.32
C GLU A 257 -4.47 -2.39 -3.97
N LEU A 258 -3.80 -2.98 -4.97
CA LEU A 258 -2.64 -3.83 -4.72
C LEU A 258 -1.48 -3.03 -4.10
N LEU A 259 -1.33 -1.76 -4.43
CA LEU A 259 -0.28 -0.88 -3.88
C LEU A 259 -0.57 -0.52 -2.42
N HIS A 260 -1.84 -0.36 -2.07
CA HIS A 260 -2.28 -0.29 -0.68
C HIS A 260 -1.97 -1.57 0.10
N THR A 261 -2.19 -2.76 -0.47
CA THR A 261 -1.84 -4.03 0.21
C THR A 261 -0.34 -4.25 0.38
N LEU A 262 0.47 -3.55 -0.40
CA LEU A 262 1.90 -3.52 -0.26
C LEU A 262 2.24 -2.48 0.81
N ASP A 263 2.63 -1.27 0.47
CA ASP A 263 3.34 -0.41 1.44
C ASP A 263 2.87 1.05 1.39
N PHE A 264 1.82 1.35 0.60
CA PHE A 264 1.34 2.70 0.46
C PHE A 264 0.11 2.94 1.30
N SER A 265 0.35 3.31 2.55
CA SER A 265 -0.68 3.80 3.44
C SER A 265 -0.03 4.59 4.56
N SER A 266 -0.78 5.53 5.12
CA SER A 266 -0.48 6.20 6.39
C SER A 266 0.02 5.25 7.47
N ARG A 267 -0.47 4.00 7.48
CA ARG A 267 -0.07 2.92 8.40
C ARG A 267 1.35 2.38 8.17
N PHE A 268 1.81 2.36 6.93
CA PHE A 268 3.12 1.81 6.56
C PHE A 268 4.24 2.85 6.57
N PHE A 269 3.91 4.14 6.51
CA PHE A 269 4.90 5.21 6.58
C PHE A 269 5.76 5.17 7.86
N PRO A 270 5.21 4.86 9.05
CA PRO A 270 6.02 4.63 10.24
C PRO A 270 6.86 3.37 10.16
N LEU A 271 6.46 2.38 9.38
CA LEU A 271 7.12 1.08 9.26
C LEU A 271 8.31 1.08 8.28
N MET A 272 8.46 2.15 7.50
CA MET A 272 9.53 2.32 6.53
C MET A 272 10.94 2.14 7.12
N ARG A 273 11.86 1.59 6.30
CA ARG A 273 13.24 1.29 6.68
C ARG A 273 14.26 2.04 5.82
N TYR A 274 15.47 2.19 6.34
CA TYR A 274 16.61 2.69 5.59
C TYR A 274 17.14 1.61 4.64
N GLU A 275 18.12 2.04 3.85
CA GLU A 275 18.77 1.19 2.87
C GLU A 275 19.53 0.00 3.46
N ASP A 276 19.88 0.09 4.74
CA ASP A 276 20.57 -0.94 5.51
C ASP A 276 19.60 -1.72 6.43
N VAL A 277 18.30 -1.64 6.14
CA VAL A 277 17.20 -2.35 6.82
C VAL A 277 16.91 -1.84 8.24
N THR A 278 17.61 -0.80 8.71
CA THR A 278 17.28 -0.20 10.00
C THR A 278 15.94 0.57 9.94
N PRO A 279 15.09 0.51 10.97
CA PRO A 279 13.86 1.31 11.02
C PRO A 279 14.13 2.81 10.88
N ARG A 280 13.33 3.52 10.06
CA ARG A 280 13.39 5.00 9.98
C ARG A 280 12.75 5.64 11.21
N THR A 281 11.65 5.05 11.64
CA THR A 281 10.97 5.42 12.88
C THR A 281 11.58 4.60 14.02
N PRO A 282 12.04 5.24 15.10
CA PRO A 282 12.49 4.54 16.29
C PRO A 282 11.47 3.49 16.76
N ARG A 283 11.98 2.36 17.24
CA ARG A 283 11.16 1.25 17.75
C ARG A 283 11.29 1.13 19.27
N ASP A 284 10.24 0.65 19.93
CA ASP A 284 10.30 0.20 21.32
C ASP A 284 11.06 -1.14 21.46
N GLU A 285 11.16 -1.67 22.68
CA GLU A 285 11.83 -2.94 22.97
C GLU A 285 11.14 -4.14 22.29
N GLN A 286 9.86 -4.00 21.94
CA GLN A 286 9.04 -4.99 21.25
C GLN A 286 9.11 -4.85 19.72
N GLY A 287 9.87 -3.87 19.21
CA GLY A 287 10.06 -3.64 17.78
C GLY A 287 8.98 -2.78 17.12
N ASN A 288 8.08 -2.16 17.89
CA ASN A 288 6.96 -1.38 17.37
C ASN A 288 7.28 0.12 17.26
N PRO A 289 6.78 0.85 16.25
CA PRO A 289 6.78 2.32 16.24
C PRO A 289 5.94 2.90 17.39
N PRO A 290 6.05 4.22 17.66
CA PRO A 290 5.14 4.90 18.58
C PRO A 290 3.69 4.79 18.10
N ILE A 291 2.80 4.34 18.98
CA ILE A 291 1.36 4.18 18.72
C ILE A 291 0.59 5.02 19.73
N PHE A 292 -0.35 5.81 19.22
CA PHE A 292 -1.27 6.64 19.99
C PHE A 292 -2.71 6.19 19.75
N ASN A 293 -3.46 5.96 20.83
CA ASN A 293 -4.89 5.59 20.77
C ASN A 293 -5.82 6.71 21.28
N ALA A 294 -5.26 7.89 21.54
CA ALA A 294 -5.97 9.08 22.00
C ALA A 294 -5.08 10.31 21.79
N GLY A 295 -5.69 11.49 21.74
CA GLY A 295 -4.98 12.77 21.61
C GLY A 295 -5.33 13.47 20.30
N THR A 296 -4.41 14.31 19.82
CA THR A 296 -4.65 15.16 18.65
C THR A 296 -3.52 15.00 17.65
N CYS A 297 -3.87 14.67 16.41
CA CYS A 297 -2.95 14.57 15.29
C CYS A 297 -2.31 15.93 14.99
N PRO A 298 -1.18 15.98 14.25
CA PRO A 298 -0.61 17.24 13.76
C PRO A 298 -1.60 18.11 12.98
N ASN A 299 -2.58 17.52 12.30
CA ASN A 299 -3.62 18.22 11.55
C ASN A 299 -4.85 18.65 12.39
N GLY A 300 -4.80 18.51 13.72
CA GLY A 300 -5.87 18.91 14.62
C GLY A 300 -7.02 17.90 14.78
N LYS A 301 -7.01 16.79 14.04
CA LYS A 301 -8.01 15.72 14.22
C LYS A 301 -7.77 14.93 15.50
N GLN A 302 -8.84 14.36 16.05
CA GLN A 302 -8.73 13.46 17.20
C GLN A 302 -8.14 12.13 16.77
N ILE A 303 -7.23 11.60 17.58
CA ILE A 303 -6.61 10.29 17.37
C ILE A 303 -7.56 9.22 17.88
N ASP A 304 -7.99 8.33 16.99
CA ASP A 304 -8.58 7.03 17.34
C ASP A 304 -7.48 5.95 17.38
N TYR A 305 -6.71 5.85 16.29
CA TYR A 305 -5.50 5.05 16.20
C TYR A 305 -4.49 5.74 15.28
N TYR A 306 -3.29 6.02 15.78
CA TYR A 306 -2.26 6.72 15.04
C TYR A 306 -0.89 6.10 15.31
N VAL A 307 -0.24 5.67 14.23
CA VAL A 307 1.15 5.22 14.29
C VAL A 307 2.01 6.38 13.81
N GLU A 308 2.87 6.91 14.68
CA GLU A 308 3.62 8.13 14.38
C GLU A 308 4.89 7.80 13.57
N PRO A 309 5.06 8.37 12.37
CA PRO A 309 6.29 8.25 11.60
C PRO A 309 7.36 9.23 12.06
N ALA A 310 8.64 8.88 11.86
CA ALA A 310 9.71 9.85 12.03
C ALA A 310 9.57 11.04 11.07
N ASN A 311 10.03 12.22 11.51
CA ASN A 311 10.06 13.45 10.72
C ASN A 311 10.93 13.36 9.45
N THR A 312 11.82 12.38 9.37
CA THR A 312 12.63 12.05 8.19
C THR A 312 11.88 11.19 7.16
N THR A 313 10.68 10.75 7.51
CA THR A 313 9.77 10.01 6.65
C THR A 313 8.57 10.87 6.28
N ILE A 314 7.81 11.35 7.26
CA ILE A 314 6.70 12.29 7.05
C ILE A 314 7.04 13.61 7.73
N ASN A 315 7.04 14.70 6.97
CA ASN A 315 7.23 16.04 7.49
C ASN A 315 5.91 16.81 7.41
N TYR A 316 5.57 17.53 8.48
CA TYR A 316 4.39 18.39 8.49
C TYR A 316 4.79 19.85 8.29
N SER A 317 3.99 20.57 7.51
CA SER A 317 4.10 22.01 7.37
C SER A 317 2.70 22.64 7.32
N THR A 318 2.59 23.90 7.69
CA THR A 318 1.36 24.67 7.45
C THR A 318 1.45 25.33 6.09
N GLU A 319 0.53 25.00 5.21
CA GLU A 319 0.39 25.60 3.88
C GLU A 319 -1.09 25.84 3.61
N ARG A 320 -1.42 26.94 2.93
CA ARG A 320 -2.81 27.25 2.54
C ARG A 320 -3.78 27.14 3.73
N ASP A 321 -3.36 27.69 4.88
CA ASP A 321 -4.10 27.72 6.14
C ASP A 321 -4.52 26.35 6.72
N HIS A 322 -3.88 25.26 6.30
CA HIS A 322 -4.05 23.93 6.90
C HIS A 322 -2.71 23.20 7.05
N VAL A 323 -2.72 22.10 7.80
CA VAL A 323 -1.54 21.26 8.00
C VAL A 323 -1.48 20.23 6.88
N VAL A 324 -0.37 20.21 6.15
CA VAL A 324 -0.07 19.23 5.11
C VAL A 324 0.95 18.22 5.60
N ALA A 325 0.72 16.95 5.31
CA ALA A 325 1.67 15.87 5.53
C ALA A 325 2.46 15.61 4.25
N LYS A 326 3.78 15.50 4.34
CA LYS A 326 4.67 15.34 3.19
C LYS A 326 5.55 14.13 3.34
N LEU A 327 5.59 13.27 2.33
CA LEU A 327 6.52 12.15 2.25
C LEU A 327 7.89 12.66 1.78
N VAL A 328 8.89 12.64 2.68
CA VAL A 328 10.20 13.33 2.49
C VAL A 328 11.40 12.42 2.33
N THR A 329 11.17 11.13 2.12
CA THR A 329 12.26 10.15 1.97
C THR A 329 13.19 10.55 0.80
N PRO A 330 14.51 10.24 0.87
CA PRO A 330 15.45 10.64 -0.18
C PRO A 330 15.07 10.20 -1.58
N ARG A 331 14.41 9.03 -1.70
CA ARG A 331 13.98 8.51 -3.01
C ARG A 331 12.74 9.21 -3.54
N VAL A 332 11.78 9.53 -2.68
CA VAL A 332 10.60 10.34 -3.05
C VAL A 332 11.05 11.72 -3.50
N ARG A 333 11.96 12.34 -2.76
CA ARG A 333 12.60 13.60 -3.17
C ARG A 333 13.24 13.53 -4.54
N ALA A 334 14.09 12.52 -4.78
CA ALA A 334 14.75 12.36 -6.07
C ALA A 334 13.76 12.16 -7.22
N PHE A 335 12.67 11.41 -6.99
CA PHE A 335 11.60 11.25 -7.96
C PHE A 335 10.90 12.57 -8.27
N VAL A 336 10.48 13.29 -7.23
CA VAL A 336 9.74 14.54 -7.36
C VAL A 336 10.58 15.62 -8.07
N GLN A 337 11.88 15.68 -7.78
CA GLN A 337 12.80 16.59 -8.47
C GLN A 337 12.94 16.26 -9.97
N ASP A 338 12.98 14.97 -10.33
CA ASP A 338 13.00 14.51 -11.74
C ASP A 338 11.64 14.75 -12.41
N HIS A 339 10.54 14.47 -11.71
CA HIS A 339 9.17 14.57 -12.23
C HIS A 339 8.75 16.03 -12.48
N ALA A 340 8.97 16.91 -11.51
CA ALA A 340 8.59 18.32 -11.60
C ALA A 340 9.65 19.21 -12.29
N ILE A 341 10.80 18.65 -12.66
CA ILE A 341 11.98 19.41 -13.17
C ILE A 341 12.28 20.60 -12.24
N CYS A 342 12.19 20.37 -10.93
CA CYS A 342 12.38 21.40 -9.92
C CYS A 342 13.27 20.86 -8.81
N SER A 343 14.53 21.28 -8.82
CA SER A 343 15.56 20.82 -7.88
C SER A 343 15.30 21.24 -6.43
N THR A 344 14.46 22.26 -6.21
CA THR A 344 14.11 22.75 -4.87
C THR A 344 12.91 22.01 -4.26
N LEU A 345 12.21 21.19 -5.02
CA LEU A 345 11.07 20.43 -4.50
C LEU A 345 11.59 19.26 -3.66
N VAL A 346 11.26 19.23 -2.38
CA VAL A 346 11.88 18.31 -1.40
C VAL A 346 11.01 17.11 -1.02
N SER A 347 9.75 17.08 -1.48
CA SER A 347 8.73 16.18 -0.97
C SER A 347 7.51 16.03 -1.87
N THR A 348 6.71 15.00 -1.59
CA THR A 348 5.33 14.84 -2.11
C THR A 348 4.34 15.13 -1.00
N GLU A 349 3.35 16.00 -1.23
CA GLU A 349 2.19 16.14 -0.35
C GLU A 349 1.29 14.89 -0.42
N LEU A 350 0.84 14.45 0.73
CA LEU A 350 -0.17 13.41 0.88
C LEU A 350 -1.53 14.08 1.02
N GLU A 351 -2.57 13.38 0.55
CA GLU A 351 -3.93 13.85 0.59
C GLU A 351 -4.34 14.22 2.02
N SER A 352 -4.94 15.39 2.17
CA SER A 352 -5.32 15.93 3.48
C SER A 352 -6.79 15.67 3.82
N GLN A 353 -7.59 15.27 2.82
CA GLN A 353 -9.03 15.08 2.94
C GLN A 353 -9.44 13.63 3.28
N ASP A 354 -8.49 12.70 3.34
CA ASP A 354 -8.67 11.26 3.63
C ASP A 354 -9.19 10.92 5.06
N GLY A 355 -9.62 11.89 5.86
CA GLY A 355 -10.22 11.61 7.17
C GLY A 355 -9.22 11.32 8.32
N GLY A 356 -8.02 10.78 8.05
CA GLY A 356 -7.01 10.39 9.07
C GLY A 356 -6.03 11.49 9.55
N CYS A 357 -5.08 11.11 10.43
CA CYS A 357 -3.95 11.96 10.84
C CYS A 357 -2.97 12.24 9.69
N ILE A 358 -2.84 11.28 8.77
CA ILE A 358 -2.02 11.31 7.56
C ILE A 358 -2.85 10.64 6.48
N GLY A 359 -2.88 11.18 5.26
CA GLY A 359 -3.54 10.51 4.13
C GLY A 359 -2.77 9.29 3.62
N SER A 360 -3.49 8.33 3.07
CA SER A 360 -2.92 7.19 2.35
C SER A 360 -2.84 7.41 0.85
N HIS A 361 -3.29 8.56 0.34
CA HIS A 361 -3.20 8.91 -1.07
C HIS A 361 -2.22 10.06 -1.32
N CYS A 362 -1.87 10.19 -2.59
CA CYS A 362 -1.15 11.31 -3.16
C CYS A 362 -2.09 12.51 -3.29
N GLU A 363 -1.63 13.71 -2.95
CA GLU A 363 -2.41 14.94 -3.13
C GLU A 363 -2.88 15.08 -4.59
N GLU A 364 -4.18 14.96 -4.83
CA GLU A 364 -4.76 14.87 -6.17
C GLU A 364 -4.39 16.08 -7.03
N ARG A 365 -4.48 17.28 -6.44
CA ARG A 365 -4.14 18.56 -7.07
C ARG A 365 -2.75 18.58 -7.71
N LEU A 366 -1.81 17.83 -7.17
CA LEU A 366 -0.44 17.79 -7.65
C LEU A 366 -0.18 16.62 -8.61
N PHE A 367 -1.04 15.60 -8.62
CA PHE A 367 -0.75 14.30 -9.24
C PHE A 367 -1.93 13.67 -10.00
N GLU A 368 -2.96 14.42 -10.43
CA GLU A 368 -4.25 13.94 -11.02
C GLU A 368 -4.22 13.12 -12.34
N PRO A 369 -3.12 12.51 -12.78
CA PRO A 369 -3.35 11.18 -13.39
C PRO A 369 -2.68 9.99 -12.72
N GLU A 370 -2.10 10.13 -11.53
CA GLU A 370 -1.35 9.08 -10.85
C GLU A 370 -2.26 8.02 -10.22
N TYR A 371 -1.74 6.79 -10.10
CA TYR A 371 -2.53 5.65 -9.66
C TYR A 371 -2.91 5.69 -8.18
N MET A 372 -2.22 6.44 -7.33
CA MET A 372 -2.47 6.55 -5.89
C MET A 372 -3.14 7.87 -5.48
N THR A 373 -3.76 8.61 -6.41
CA THR A 373 -4.66 9.71 -6.06
C THR A 373 -5.97 9.16 -5.44
N PRO A 374 -6.65 9.91 -4.56
CA PRO A 374 -7.84 9.44 -3.84
C PRO A 374 -9.06 9.18 -4.74
N VAL A 375 -9.11 9.83 -5.90
CA VAL A 375 -10.17 9.69 -6.90
C VAL A 375 -9.60 9.00 -8.14
N ASP A 376 -10.33 7.99 -8.63
CA ASP A 376 -9.98 7.34 -9.91
C ASP A 376 -10.28 8.33 -11.04
N SER A 377 -9.23 8.88 -11.63
CA SER A 377 -9.38 9.80 -12.75
C SER A 377 -9.49 9.00 -14.06
N TYR A 378 -10.42 9.40 -14.93
CA TYR A 378 -10.46 8.94 -16.32
C TYR A 378 -9.14 9.22 -17.06
N HIS A 379 -8.28 10.07 -16.48
CA HIS A 379 -7.01 10.57 -17.00
C HIS A 379 -5.79 9.65 -16.74
N ALA A 380 -5.91 8.64 -15.86
CA ALA A 380 -4.83 7.68 -15.56
C ALA A 380 -4.38 6.82 -16.75
N ARG A 381 -5.11 6.89 -17.88
CA ARG A 381 -4.87 6.18 -19.14
C ARG A 381 -3.53 6.49 -19.81
N LEU A 382 -2.92 7.64 -19.52
CA LEU A 382 -1.64 8.00 -20.13
C LEU A 382 -0.46 7.28 -19.50
N LEU A 383 -0.55 6.71 -18.30
CA LEU A 383 0.61 6.27 -17.52
C LEU A 383 1.25 4.93 -17.96
N ARG A 384 1.90 4.90 -19.14
CA ARG A 384 2.56 3.69 -19.68
C ARG A 384 3.90 3.34 -19.02
N ARG A 385 4.52 4.26 -18.27
CA ARG A 385 5.82 4.05 -17.60
C ARG A 385 5.70 4.15 -16.09
N PHE A 386 5.15 3.14 -15.43
CA PHE A 386 5.17 3.05 -13.96
C PHE A 386 6.61 2.86 -13.43
N ARG A 387 7.01 3.58 -12.38
CA ARG A 387 8.34 3.49 -11.78
C ARG A 387 8.21 3.78 -10.28
N LEU A 388 8.14 2.73 -9.40
CA LEU A 388 7.74 2.45 -7.95
C LEU A 388 8.64 2.60 -6.64
N VAL A 389 8.43 3.54 -5.67
CA VAL A 389 9.29 3.95 -4.48
C VAL A 389 8.37 3.58 -3.39
N SER A 390 8.48 2.32 -3.07
CA SER A 390 8.43 1.97 -1.68
C SER A 390 9.76 2.36 -1.03
N SER A 391 9.59 2.75 0.19
CA SER A 391 10.53 3.04 1.25
C SER A 391 11.07 1.80 1.98
N GLN A 392 10.81 0.60 1.49
CA GLN A 392 11.41 -0.61 2.02
C GLN A 392 12.57 -1.01 1.11
N ARG A 393 13.80 -0.85 1.58
CA ARG A 393 14.95 -1.52 0.96
C ARG A 393 15.08 -2.94 1.53
N LEU A 394 14.06 -3.77 1.30
CA LEU A 394 14.33 -5.08 0.72
C LEU A 394 14.70 -4.87 -0.76
N ASP A 395 15.77 -4.12 -1.06
CA ASP A 395 16.19 -3.58 -2.39
C ASP A 395 15.25 -3.90 -3.56
N LEU A 396 14.07 -3.29 -3.50
CA LEU A 396 13.28 -2.87 -4.65
C LEU A 396 14.17 -1.85 -5.36
N ARG A 397 15.00 -2.33 -6.29
CA ARG A 397 15.81 -1.43 -7.12
C ARG A 397 14.89 -0.69 -8.04
N GLY A 398 14.68 0.56 -7.63
CA GLY A 398 13.84 1.49 -8.33
C GLY A 398 12.38 1.16 -8.08
N HIS A 399 11.47 2.10 -8.10
CA HIS A 399 11.51 3.51 -8.40
C HIS A 399 10.67 4.29 -7.39
N ALA A 400 9.59 5.06 -7.71
CA ALA A 400 8.52 5.88 -7.00
C ALA A 400 7.03 5.38 -7.18
N LEU A 401 6.07 5.30 -6.22
CA LEU A 401 4.66 4.93 -6.56
C LEU A 401 3.98 5.95 -7.46
N TRP A 402 4.44 6.03 -8.70
CA TRP A 402 4.26 7.12 -9.61
C TRP A 402 4.69 6.65 -11.00
N SER A 403 4.00 7.13 -11.99
CA SER A 403 4.45 7.01 -13.37
C SER A 403 5.53 8.03 -13.74
N LYS A 404 6.33 7.67 -14.74
CA LYS A 404 7.34 8.46 -15.44
C LYS A 404 6.86 8.92 -16.82
N GLU A 405 5.57 8.84 -17.14
CA GLU A 405 5.13 9.67 -18.27
C GLU A 405 5.29 11.12 -17.83
N ARG A 406 5.66 11.99 -18.78
CA ARG A 406 5.52 13.42 -18.54
C ARG A 406 4.04 13.71 -18.33
N MET A 407 3.64 13.87 -17.07
CA MET A 407 2.47 14.67 -16.77
C MET A 407 2.76 16.07 -17.31
N LEU A 408 1.80 16.67 -18.00
CA LEU A 408 1.95 17.99 -18.61
C LEU A 408 2.06 19.12 -17.57
N LEU A 409 2.58 18.86 -16.37
CA LEU A 409 2.90 19.85 -15.37
C LEU A 409 3.99 20.76 -15.93
N ARG A 410 3.53 21.87 -16.51
CA ARG A 410 4.30 23.04 -16.95
C ARG A 410 5.59 22.70 -17.68
N ASN A 411 5.50 22.63 -19.01
CA ASN A 411 6.66 22.83 -19.86
C ASN A 411 7.33 24.17 -19.53
N GLY A 412 8.43 24.10 -18.78
CA GLY A 412 9.39 25.19 -18.65
C GLY A 412 8.93 26.37 -17.80
N GLU A 413 9.83 26.80 -16.92
CA GLU A 413 9.86 28.11 -16.26
C GLU A 413 9.10 28.21 -14.91
N VAL A 414 9.94 28.34 -13.88
CA VAL A 414 9.69 28.73 -12.48
C VAL A 414 9.16 27.63 -11.56
N CYS A 415 10.03 27.20 -10.64
CA CYS A 415 9.66 26.54 -9.37
C CYS A 415 8.75 27.49 -8.58
N ARG A 416 7.45 27.49 -8.85
CA ARG A 416 6.45 28.16 -8.01
C ARG A 416 6.05 27.19 -6.90
N SER A 417 6.04 27.67 -5.66
CA SER A 417 5.41 26.99 -4.54
C SER A 417 3.94 26.69 -4.86
N GLY A 418 3.33 25.73 -4.16
CA GLY A 418 1.91 25.36 -4.30
C GLY A 418 0.90 26.48 -3.95
N ASP A 419 1.33 27.74 -3.97
CA ASP A 419 0.60 28.95 -3.57
C ASP A 419 -0.01 29.71 -4.76
N ALA A 420 0.06 29.16 -5.98
CA ALA A 420 -0.52 29.83 -7.14
C ALA A 420 -2.04 29.61 -7.20
N GLU A 421 -2.81 30.56 -6.67
CA GLU A 421 -4.21 30.77 -7.08
C GLU A 421 -4.25 30.84 -8.61
N SER A 422 -5.10 30.00 -9.22
CA SER A 422 -5.23 29.91 -10.67
C SER A 422 -6.06 31.07 -11.22
N ASP A 423 -5.57 32.29 -11.08
CA ASP A 423 -6.18 33.46 -11.68
C ASP A 423 -5.64 33.66 -13.10
N SER A 424 -6.56 33.68 -14.05
CA SER A 424 -6.41 33.78 -15.51
C SER A 424 -6.19 32.47 -16.27
N CYS A 425 -6.80 32.41 -17.47
CA CYS A 425 -6.77 31.32 -18.45
C CYS A 425 -5.35 30.97 -18.92
N GLY A 426 -4.53 30.41 -18.04
CA GLY A 426 -3.23 29.83 -18.34
C GLY A 426 -3.35 28.47 -19.05
N PRO A 427 -2.25 27.97 -19.64
CA PRO A 427 -2.35 27.01 -20.73
C PRO A 427 -2.66 25.57 -20.31
N PHE A 428 -2.57 25.15 -19.04
CA PHE A 428 -2.69 23.72 -18.71
C PHE A 428 -3.39 23.28 -17.40
N TYR A 429 -3.60 24.09 -16.36
CA TYR A 429 -4.12 23.59 -15.06
C TYR A 429 -5.03 24.55 -14.27
N GLY A 430 -5.59 25.59 -14.91
CA GLY A 430 -6.51 26.53 -14.26
C GLY A 430 -7.72 26.75 -15.15
N MET A 431 -8.90 26.42 -14.65
CA MET A 431 -10.17 26.64 -15.33
C MET A 431 -10.84 27.87 -14.71
N THR A 432 -11.24 28.84 -15.53
CA THR A 432 -12.06 29.97 -15.08
C THR A 432 -13.55 29.62 -15.17
N PRO A 433 -14.44 30.32 -14.46
CA PRO A 433 -15.89 30.04 -14.41
C PRO A 433 -16.65 30.21 -15.74
N SER A 434 -15.96 30.38 -16.88
CA SER A 434 -16.66 30.59 -18.15
C SER A 434 -17.12 29.27 -18.75
N THR A 435 -18.43 29.15 -18.97
CA THR A 435 -19.08 28.06 -19.73
C THR A 435 -18.63 27.99 -21.20
N GLU A 436 -17.79 28.92 -21.64
CA GLU A 436 -17.24 29.01 -23.00
C GLU A 436 -15.91 28.26 -23.17
N CYS A 437 -15.27 27.81 -22.08
CA CYS A 437 -14.01 27.05 -22.15
C CYS A 437 -14.25 25.53 -22.25
N GLN A 438 -14.62 25.04 -23.44
CA GLN A 438 -14.42 23.62 -23.77
C GLN A 438 -12.94 23.37 -24.03
N ARG A 439 -12.30 22.51 -23.23
CA ARG A 439 -10.90 22.10 -23.42
C ARG A 439 -10.80 20.59 -23.58
N CYS A 440 -9.64 20.11 -23.97
CA CYS A 440 -9.34 18.69 -23.82
C CYS A 440 -9.20 18.38 -22.33
N SER A 441 -9.58 17.18 -21.90
CA SER A 441 -9.25 16.64 -20.58
C SER A 441 -7.74 16.68 -20.33
N VAL A 442 -7.31 16.57 -19.06
CA VAL A 442 -5.88 16.63 -18.67
C VAL A 442 -5.03 15.58 -19.42
N ASP A 443 -5.66 14.47 -19.81
CA ASP A 443 -5.06 13.40 -20.60
C ASP A 443 -5.20 13.54 -22.13
N ALA A 444 -5.80 14.64 -22.60
CA ALA A 444 -6.13 14.93 -23.99
C ALA A 444 -7.00 13.88 -24.72
N THR A 445 -7.67 12.96 -24.01
CA THR A 445 -8.46 11.87 -24.63
C THR A 445 -9.94 12.18 -24.78
N SER A 446 -10.45 13.23 -24.13
CA SER A 446 -11.86 13.62 -24.15
C SER A 446 -12.04 15.14 -24.10
N ARG A 447 -13.29 15.61 -24.27
CA ARG A 447 -13.65 17.02 -24.06
C ARG A 447 -14.03 17.20 -22.59
N ALA A 448 -13.40 18.15 -21.92
CA ALA A 448 -13.69 18.56 -20.55
C ALA A 448 -14.30 19.98 -20.52
N VAL A 449 -15.13 20.21 -19.51
CA VAL A 449 -15.76 21.52 -19.22
C VAL A 449 -15.53 21.82 -17.74
N CYS A 450 -15.25 23.08 -17.41
CA CYS A 450 -15.15 23.52 -16.02
C CYS A 450 -16.48 23.26 -15.31
N PHE A 451 -16.47 22.47 -14.23
CA PHE A 451 -17.62 22.30 -13.36
C PHE A 451 -17.32 22.95 -12.01
N PHE A 452 -18.18 23.87 -11.60
CA PHE A 452 -18.16 24.50 -10.28
C PHE A 452 -19.49 24.15 -9.61
N GLU A 453 -19.44 23.43 -8.49
CA GLU A 453 -20.59 23.24 -7.62
C GLU A 453 -20.74 24.50 -6.75
N HIS A 454 -21.92 25.14 -6.80
CA HIS A 454 -22.24 26.34 -6.02
C HIS A 454 -22.85 25.98 -4.67
#